data_AF-A0A2I0T6K4-F1
#
_entry.id   AF-A0A2I0T6K4-F1
#
_cell.length_a   1.000
_cell.length_b   1.000
_cell.length_c   1.000
_cell.angle_alpha   90.00
_cell.angle_beta   90.00
_cell.angle_gamma   90.00
#
_symmetry.space_group_name_H-M   'P 1'
#
loop_
_entity.id
_entity.type
_entity.pdbx_description
1 polymer ?
#
loop_
_entity_poly.entity_id
_entity_poly.type
_entity_poly.pdbx_seq_one_letter_code
_entity_poly.pdbx_strand_id
1 'polypeptide(L)'
;MDDAKHLLQAISSFIRDANAYIKGQLVCEPVREDILWERLANTKVTVKAAFADDFDTSRAVAAIMDLIHHGNRQLKAVTKVAAGGDNSAVLSNVIDELVRFRAKVAAGGDNSAVLSNVIDELVRFRAKVRHYALALPDEAADAVPMEGAAGAKGPKEEQKAKRQQLMRERKPLLEACDSLRGDLAAFGIHIKQVHSQLFLSHK
;
A
#
# COMPACT_ATOMS: atom_id res chain seq x y z
N MET A 1 12.90 -13.68 -0.50
CA MET A 1 12.67 -12.48 0.35
C MET A 1 13.98 -11.78 0.67
N ASP A 2 15.08 -12.50 0.89
CA ASP A 2 16.36 -11.89 1.25
C ASP A 2 17.02 -11.14 0.08
N ASP A 3 16.84 -11.58 -1.17
CA ASP A 3 17.35 -10.87 -2.36
C ASP A 3 16.81 -9.44 -2.48
N ALA A 4 15.51 -9.24 -2.21
CA ALA A 4 14.89 -7.91 -2.25
C ALA A 4 15.39 -6.99 -1.12
N LYS A 5 15.71 -7.57 0.06
CA LYS A 5 16.30 -6.81 1.17
C LYS A 5 17.72 -6.38 0.82
N HIS A 6 18.53 -7.28 0.25
CA HIS A 6 19.89 -6.96 -0.20
C HIS A 6 19.90 -5.87 -1.27
N LEU A 7 18.95 -5.94 -2.21
CA LEU A 7 18.76 -4.92 -3.23
C LEU A 7 18.46 -3.54 -2.63
N LEU A 8 17.50 -3.47 -1.71
CA LEU A 8 17.11 -2.22 -1.05
C LEU A 8 18.24 -1.66 -0.18
N GLN A 9 19.01 -2.54 0.45
CA GLN A 9 20.17 -2.16 1.26
C GLN A 9 21.27 -1.56 0.38
N ALA A 10 21.55 -2.14 -0.80
CA ALA A 10 22.52 -1.61 -1.76
C ALA A 10 22.11 -0.23 -2.33
N ILE A 11 20.82 -0.04 -2.61
CA ILE A 11 20.26 1.25 -3.01
C ILE A 11 20.44 2.28 -1.89
N SER A 12 20.17 1.88 -0.64
CA SER A 12 20.24 2.78 0.51
C SER A 12 21.68 3.16 0.87
N SER A 13 22.64 2.23 0.76
CA SER A 13 24.05 2.54 0.97
C SER A 13 24.55 3.52 -0.09
N PHE A 14 24.22 3.30 -1.37
CA PHE A 14 24.60 4.23 -2.45
C PHE A 14 24.05 5.64 -2.23
N ILE A 15 22.77 5.79 -1.87
CA ILE A 15 22.18 7.10 -1.59
C ILE A 15 22.92 7.80 -0.45
N ARG A 16 23.29 7.07 0.61
CA ARG A 16 24.03 7.63 1.74
C ARG A 16 25.42 8.10 1.32
N ASP A 17 26.14 7.28 0.57
CA ASP A 17 27.51 7.55 0.16
C ASP A 17 27.55 8.69 -0.87
N ALA A 18 26.61 8.73 -1.80
CA ALA A 18 26.46 9.83 -2.76
C ALA A 18 26.06 11.15 -2.07
N ASN A 19 25.19 11.11 -1.05
CA ASN A 19 24.87 12.29 -0.24
C ASN A 19 26.09 12.77 0.56
N ALA A 20 26.90 11.85 1.09
CA ALA A 20 28.13 12.20 1.80
C ALA A 20 29.14 12.85 0.85
N TYR A 21 29.25 12.37 -0.40
CA TYR A 21 30.08 12.97 -1.43
C TYR A 21 29.62 14.39 -1.80
N ILE A 22 28.32 14.59 -2.07
CA ILE A 22 27.77 15.92 -2.40
C ILE A 22 27.93 16.91 -1.24
N LYS A 23 27.90 16.43 0.01
CA LYS A 23 28.14 17.25 1.20
C LYS A 23 29.63 17.49 1.49
N GLY A 24 30.54 16.94 0.67
CA GLY A 24 31.99 16.99 0.89
C GLY A 24 32.47 16.21 2.12
N GLN A 25 31.63 15.33 2.67
CA GLN A 25 31.93 14.49 3.84
C GLN A 25 32.64 13.18 3.45
N LEU A 26 32.63 12.83 2.16
CA LEU A 26 33.28 11.64 1.63
C LEU A 26 34.48 12.03 0.76
N VAL A 27 35.66 11.57 1.13
CA VAL A 27 36.89 11.75 0.34
C VAL A 27 37.01 10.60 -0.66
N CYS A 28 36.78 10.92 -1.93
CA CYS A 28 36.87 9.99 -3.05
C CYS A 28 37.75 10.58 -4.15
N GLU A 29 38.17 9.73 -5.08
CA GLU A 29 38.73 10.21 -6.35
C GLU A 29 37.70 11.08 -7.09
N PRO A 30 38.15 12.06 -7.90
CA PRO A 30 37.26 12.88 -8.71
C PRO A 30 36.33 11.99 -9.54
N VAL A 31 35.03 12.20 -9.38
CA VAL A 31 34.01 11.41 -10.09
C VAL A 31 34.05 11.77 -11.57
N ARG A 32 34.04 10.75 -12.42
CA ARG A 32 33.99 10.90 -13.88
C ARG A 32 32.56 11.21 -14.31
N GLU A 33 32.23 12.49 -14.26
CA GLU A 33 30.88 13.02 -14.55
C GLU A 33 30.42 12.69 -15.98
N ASP A 34 31.34 12.71 -16.94
CA ASP A 34 31.11 12.38 -18.35
C ASP A 34 30.52 10.97 -18.51
N ILE A 35 31.15 9.99 -17.87
CA ILE A 35 30.76 8.59 -17.92
C ILE A 35 29.45 8.35 -17.14
N LEU A 36 29.27 9.06 -16.02
CA LEU A 36 28.07 8.91 -15.19
C LEU A 36 26.83 9.50 -15.87
N TRP A 37 26.97 10.63 -16.56
CA TRP A 37 25.90 11.25 -17.36
C TRP A 37 25.45 10.36 -18.51
N GLU A 38 26.41 9.82 -19.28
CA GLU A 38 26.12 8.91 -20.39
C GLU A 38 25.37 7.67 -19.90
N ARG A 39 25.84 7.08 -18.79
CA ARG A 39 25.19 5.91 -18.19
C ARG A 39 23.80 6.21 -17.65
N LEU A 40 23.60 7.37 -17.02
CA LEU A 40 22.27 7.80 -16.59
C LEU A 40 21.31 7.95 -17.78
N ALA A 41 21.76 8.54 -18.88
CA ALA A 41 20.96 8.67 -20.10
C ALA A 41 20.61 7.30 -20.69
N ASN A 42 21.58 6.37 -20.76
CA ASN A 42 21.37 5.01 -21.24
C ASN A 42 20.39 4.24 -20.32
N THR A 43 20.55 4.32 -18.99
CA THR A 43 19.63 3.69 -18.04
C THR A 43 18.21 4.23 -18.20
N LYS A 44 18.02 5.54 -18.41
CA LYS A 44 16.70 6.12 -18.69
C LYS A 44 16.03 5.51 -19.92
N VAL A 45 16.78 5.37 -21.01
CA VAL A 45 16.27 4.77 -22.25
C VAL A 45 15.93 3.31 -22.02
N THR A 46 16.81 2.55 -21.36
CA THR A 46 16.59 1.13 -21.06
C THR A 46 15.39 0.90 -20.14
N VAL A 47 15.21 1.73 -19.11
CA VAL A 47 14.04 1.63 -18.20
C VAL A 47 12.74 1.95 -18.95
N LYS A 48 12.73 2.96 -19.82
CA LYS A 48 11.57 3.26 -20.67
C LYS A 48 11.27 2.11 -21.64
N ALA A 49 12.29 1.54 -22.26
CA ALA A 49 12.15 0.40 -23.16
C ALA A 49 11.62 -0.84 -22.42
N ALA A 50 12.14 -1.12 -21.22
CA ALA A 50 11.69 -2.23 -20.38
C ALA A 50 10.22 -2.08 -19.96
N PHE A 51 9.76 -0.85 -19.68
CA PHE A 51 8.34 -0.63 -19.40
C PHE A 51 7.44 -0.69 -20.63
N ALA A 52 7.97 -0.39 -21.82
CA ALA A 52 7.24 -0.55 -23.07
C ALA A 52 7.17 -2.03 -23.55
N ASP A 53 8.12 -2.85 -23.10
CA ASP A 53 8.22 -4.30 -23.37
C ASP A 53 7.58 -5.09 -22.23
N ASP A 54 6.25 -5.29 -22.29
CA ASP A 54 5.46 -6.07 -21.33
C ASP A 54 5.65 -5.71 -19.84
N PHE A 55 5.94 -4.44 -19.54
CA PHE A 55 6.25 -3.98 -18.18
C PHE A 55 7.33 -4.84 -17.50
N ASP A 56 8.41 -5.17 -18.21
CA ASP A 56 9.54 -5.95 -17.69
C ASP A 56 10.27 -5.21 -16.55
N THR A 57 9.71 -5.36 -15.35
CA THR A 57 10.23 -4.76 -14.11
C THR A 57 11.60 -5.33 -13.72
N SER A 58 11.89 -6.56 -14.11
CA SER A 58 13.16 -7.21 -13.80
C SER A 58 14.30 -6.57 -14.59
N ARG A 59 14.09 -6.32 -15.89
CA ARG A 59 15.04 -5.59 -16.73
C ARG A 59 15.20 -4.13 -16.30
N ALA A 60 14.12 -3.46 -15.90
CA ALA A 60 14.18 -2.10 -15.39
C ALA A 60 15.01 -2.01 -14.08
N VAL A 61 14.77 -2.91 -13.13
CA VAL A 61 15.52 -2.97 -11.87
C VAL A 61 16.98 -3.32 -12.08
N ALA A 62 17.29 -4.26 -12.99
CA ALA A 62 18.66 -4.61 -13.36
C ALA A 62 19.43 -3.38 -13.90
N ALA A 63 18.83 -2.62 -14.82
CA ALA A 63 19.45 -1.41 -15.37
C ALA A 63 19.72 -0.32 -14.31
N ILE A 64 18.84 -0.19 -13.32
CA ILE A 64 19.04 0.72 -12.17
C ILE A 64 20.18 0.22 -11.27
N MET A 65 20.24 -1.08 -11.01
CA MET A 65 21.30 -1.66 -10.19
C MET A 65 22.67 -1.60 -10.84
N ASP A 66 22.75 -1.71 -12.16
CA ASP A 66 23.99 -1.52 -12.91
C ASP A 66 24.50 -0.08 -12.76
N LEU A 67 23.61 0.91 -12.86
CA LEU A 67 23.95 2.31 -12.62
C LEU A 67 24.49 2.52 -11.20
N ILE A 68 23.81 1.95 -10.20
CA ILE A 68 24.19 2.03 -8.79
C ILE A 68 25.54 1.34 -8.54
N HIS A 69 25.79 0.18 -9.13
CA HIS A 69 27.09 -0.50 -9.04
C HIS A 69 28.21 0.34 -9.63
N HIS A 70 27.96 0.98 -10.78
CA HIS A 70 28.93 1.87 -11.40
C HIS A 70 29.19 3.15 -10.57
N GLY A 71 28.14 3.73 -9.99
CA GLY A 71 28.27 4.86 -9.06
C GLY A 71 29.05 4.48 -7.80
N ASN A 72 28.71 3.37 -7.16
CA ASN A 72 29.41 2.84 -5.99
C ASN A 72 30.89 2.54 -6.27
N ARG A 73 31.24 2.10 -7.48
CA ARG A 73 32.65 1.89 -7.87
C ARG A 73 33.45 3.20 -7.91
N GLN A 74 32.81 4.30 -8.32
CA GLN A 74 33.43 5.64 -8.34
C GLN A 74 33.43 6.31 -6.96
N LEU A 75 32.42 6.03 -6.14
CA LEU A 75 32.29 6.54 -4.76
C LEU A 75 33.07 5.72 -3.72
N LYS A 76 34.00 4.85 -4.15
CA LYS A 76 34.86 4.14 -3.19
C LYS A 76 35.74 5.15 -2.46
N ALA A 77 35.60 5.22 -1.15
CA ALA A 77 36.43 6.07 -0.30
C ALA A 77 37.90 5.69 -0.50
N VAL A 78 38.70 6.66 -0.95
CA VAL A 78 40.15 6.48 -1.05
C VAL A 78 40.72 7.01 0.26
N THR A 79 41.45 6.16 1.00
CA THR A 79 42.10 6.52 2.27
C THR A 79 43.20 7.57 2.12
N LYS A 80 43.41 8.10 0.91
CA LYS A 80 44.34 9.19 0.63
C LYS A 80 43.58 10.49 0.45
N VAL A 81 43.89 11.42 1.36
CA VAL A 81 43.51 12.83 1.35
C VAL A 81 43.70 13.42 -0.04
N ALA A 82 42.59 13.74 -0.71
CA ALA A 82 42.56 14.69 -1.81
C ALA A 82 41.41 15.66 -1.52
N ALA A 83 41.79 16.87 -1.13
CA ALA A 83 40.90 18.01 -1.03
C ALA A 83 40.40 18.36 -2.44
N GLY A 84 39.09 18.51 -2.60
CA GLY A 84 38.47 18.90 -3.87
C GLY A 84 37.01 18.52 -3.91
N GLY A 85 36.19 19.19 -3.09
CA GLY A 85 34.74 19.05 -3.11
C GLY A 85 34.15 19.83 -4.28
N ASP A 86 34.18 19.22 -5.46
CA ASP A 86 33.34 19.68 -6.56
C ASP A 86 31.97 18.99 -6.42
N ASN A 87 30.95 19.78 -6.10
CA ASN A 87 29.57 19.31 -5.97
C ASN A 87 29.11 18.69 -7.29
N SER A 88 29.15 17.36 -7.41
CA SER A 88 28.75 16.72 -8.66
C SER A 88 27.25 16.85 -8.90
N ALA A 89 26.88 17.64 -9.91
CA ALA A 89 25.50 17.83 -10.34
C ALA A 89 24.87 16.51 -10.84
N VAL A 90 25.70 15.61 -11.37
CA VAL A 90 25.28 14.31 -11.90
C VAL A 90 24.79 13.42 -10.77
N LEU A 91 25.58 13.30 -9.71
CA LEU A 91 25.22 12.49 -8.55
C LEU A 91 23.96 13.03 -7.88
N SER A 92 23.83 14.35 -7.79
CA SER A 92 22.63 15.00 -7.26
C SER A 92 21.37 14.61 -8.07
N ASN A 93 21.46 14.61 -9.40
CA ASN A 93 20.35 14.21 -10.27
C ASN A 93 20.05 12.70 -10.20
N VAL A 94 21.07 11.85 -10.11
CA VAL A 94 20.89 10.40 -9.90
C VAL A 94 20.16 10.13 -8.59
N ILE A 95 20.54 10.82 -7.51
CA ILE A 95 19.86 10.71 -6.20
C ILE A 95 18.42 11.18 -6.31
N ASP A 96 18.16 12.35 -6.90
CA ASP A 96 16.80 12.88 -7.04
C ASP A 96 15.90 11.93 -7.83
N GLU A 97 16.42 11.34 -8.91
CA GLU A 97 15.67 10.39 -9.72
C GLU A 97 15.42 9.06 -9.01
N LEU A 98 16.40 8.55 -8.27
CA LEU A 98 16.28 7.32 -7.50
C LEU A 98 15.33 7.49 -6.31
N VAL A 99 15.39 8.63 -5.62
CA VAL A 99 14.44 9.00 -4.56
C VAL A 99 13.04 9.15 -5.13
N ARG A 100 12.88 9.80 -6.29
CA ARG A 100 11.59 9.92 -6.99
C ARG A 100 11.07 8.57 -7.47
N PHE A 101 11.93 7.66 -7.90
CA PHE A 101 11.56 6.29 -8.27
C PHE A 101 11.10 5.51 -7.04
N ARG A 102 11.87 5.52 -5.94
CA ARG A 102 11.46 4.94 -4.64
C ARG A 102 10.15 5.53 -4.16
N ALA A 103 10.01 6.85 -4.25
CA ALA A 103 8.79 7.55 -3.88
C ALA A 103 7.65 7.11 -4.75
N LYS A 104 7.76 6.97 -6.08
CA LYS A 104 6.68 6.44 -6.93
C LYS A 104 6.33 4.97 -6.63
N VAL A 105 7.32 4.14 -6.32
CA VAL A 105 7.11 2.75 -5.88
C VAL A 105 6.43 2.70 -4.50
N ALA A 106 6.73 3.65 -3.61
CA ALA A 106 6.14 3.76 -2.28
C ALA A 106 4.86 4.64 -2.22
N ALA A 107 4.61 5.48 -3.23
CA ALA A 107 3.54 6.49 -3.31
C ALA A 107 2.23 5.90 -3.83
N GLY A 108 2.12 4.57 -3.87
CA GLY A 108 0.90 3.91 -3.41
C GLY A 108 0.68 4.10 -1.90
N GLY A 109 1.05 5.25 -1.32
CA GLY A 109 1.14 5.50 0.13
C GLY A 109 0.11 6.52 0.60
N ASP A 110 0.12 7.76 0.09
CA ASP A 110 -0.72 8.82 0.69
C ASP A 110 -2.16 8.80 0.16
N ASN A 111 -2.35 8.82 -1.17
CA ASN A 111 -3.69 8.67 -1.76
C ASN A 111 -4.26 7.26 -1.54
N SER A 112 -3.38 6.28 -1.45
CA SER A 112 -3.73 4.89 -1.17
C SER A 112 -4.14 4.68 0.28
N ALA A 113 -3.46 5.30 1.25
CA ALA A 113 -3.86 5.24 2.66
C ALA A 113 -5.19 5.97 2.89
N VAL A 114 -5.38 7.15 2.27
CA VAL A 114 -6.67 7.85 2.34
C VAL A 114 -7.78 7.00 1.70
N LEU A 115 -7.54 6.42 0.52
CA LEU A 115 -8.49 5.53 -0.15
C LEU A 115 -8.77 4.26 0.66
N SER A 116 -7.74 3.66 1.27
CA SER A 116 -7.86 2.51 2.18
C SER A 116 -8.73 2.86 3.38
N ASN A 117 -8.48 4.00 4.02
CA ASN A 117 -9.27 4.47 5.15
C ASN A 117 -10.75 4.71 4.76
N VAL A 118 -10.99 5.28 3.58
CA VAL A 118 -12.35 5.48 3.04
C VAL A 118 -13.03 4.15 2.75
N ILE A 119 -12.32 3.19 2.15
CA ILE A 119 -12.83 1.83 1.90
C ILE A 119 -13.14 1.15 3.23
N ASP A 120 -12.27 1.25 4.23
CA ASP A 120 -12.49 0.67 5.56
C ASP A 120 -13.70 1.28 6.26
N GLU A 121 -13.89 2.59 6.18
CA GLU A 121 -15.08 3.26 6.72
C GLU A 121 -16.34 2.82 5.99
N LEU A 122 -16.29 2.69 4.66
CA LEU A 122 -17.40 2.22 3.83
C LEU A 122 -17.79 0.78 4.16
N VAL A 123 -16.80 -0.11 4.34
CA VAL A 123 -17.04 -1.50 4.75
C VAL A 123 -17.60 -1.54 6.17
N ARG A 124 -17.10 -0.74 7.11
CA ARG A 124 -17.63 -0.63 8.48
C ARG A 124 -19.05 -0.09 8.50
N PHE A 125 -19.36 0.92 7.69
CA PHE A 125 -20.71 1.45 7.51
C PHE A 125 -21.66 0.37 6.99
N ARG A 126 -21.28 -0.33 5.91
CA ARG A 126 -22.05 -1.46 5.37
C ARG A 126 -22.31 -2.53 6.42
N ALA A 127 -21.30 -2.89 7.21
CA ALA A 127 -21.42 -3.88 8.27
C ALA A 127 -22.43 -3.43 9.34
N LYS A 128 -22.37 -2.17 9.78
CA LYS A 128 -23.33 -1.58 10.74
C LYS A 128 -24.76 -1.57 10.19
N VAL A 129 -24.96 -1.14 8.95
CA VAL A 129 -26.29 -1.13 8.31
C VAL A 129 -26.85 -2.54 8.16
N ARG A 130 -26.02 -3.50 7.75
CA ARG A 130 -26.44 -4.90 7.65
C ARG A 130 -26.75 -5.49 9.03
N HIS A 131 -25.93 -5.20 10.04
CA HIS A 131 -26.20 -5.63 11.42
C HIS A 131 -27.50 -5.04 11.93
N TYR A 132 -27.76 -3.75 11.72
CA TYR A 132 -29.02 -3.12 12.08
C TYR A 132 -30.21 -3.74 11.34
N ALA A 133 -30.05 -4.00 10.03
CA ALA A 133 -31.09 -4.64 9.24
C ALA A 133 -31.42 -6.06 9.72
N LEU A 134 -30.44 -6.78 10.27
CA LEU A 134 -30.57 -8.14 10.80
C LEU A 134 -30.88 -8.19 12.30
N ALA A 135 -30.61 -7.12 13.06
CA ALA A 135 -30.77 -7.07 14.51
C ALA A 135 -32.25 -7.22 14.90
N LEU A 136 -32.53 -8.29 15.63
CA LEU A 136 -33.87 -8.57 16.15
C LEU A 136 -34.07 -7.85 17.49
N PRO A 137 -35.30 -7.44 17.83
CA PRO A 137 -35.61 -6.75 19.09
C PRO A 137 -35.27 -7.54 20.37
N ASP A 138 -35.05 -8.85 20.30
CA ASP A 138 -34.84 -9.70 21.48
C ASP A 138 -33.43 -9.54 22.10
N GLU A 139 -32.43 -9.05 21.35
CA GLU A 139 -31.07 -8.86 21.92
C GLU A 139 -30.95 -7.65 22.87
N ALA A 140 -31.94 -6.76 22.88
CA ALA A 140 -31.99 -5.65 23.85
C ALA A 140 -32.73 -6.01 25.15
N ALA A 141 -33.37 -7.19 25.21
CA ALA A 141 -34.21 -7.61 26.35
C ALA A 141 -33.57 -8.71 27.23
N ASP A 142 -32.52 -9.39 26.78
CA ASP A 142 -31.95 -10.56 27.46
C ASP A 142 -30.88 -10.26 28.54
N ALA A 143 -30.92 -9.07 29.14
CA ALA A 143 -30.01 -8.70 30.22
C ALA A 143 -30.61 -8.83 31.64
N VAL A 144 -31.65 -9.65 31.89
CA VAL A 144 -31.96 -10.19 33.24
C VAL A 144 -32.82 -11.47 33.15
N PRO A 145 -32.39 -12.63 33.69
CA PRO A 145 -33.30 -13.76 33.91
C PRO A 145 -33.90 -13.69 35.32
N MET A 146 -35.24 -13.73 35.45
CA MET A 146 -35.84 -14.30 36.65
C MET A 146 -37.10 -15.09 36.31
N GLU A 147 -37.21 -16.21 37.03
CA GLU A 147 -38.00 -17.40 36.77
C GLU A 147 -39.52 -17.22 36.82
N GLY A 148 -40.20 -18.11 36.08
CA GLY A 148 -41.52 -18.61 36.46
C GLY A 148 -42.70 -17.98 35.73
N ALA A 149 -43.24 -18.70 34.74
CA ALA A 149 -44.68 -18.99 34.62
C ALA A 149 -44.98 -19.76 33.34
N ALA A 150 -45.74 -20.83 33.50
CA ALA A 150 -46.31 -21.63 32.43
C ALA A 150 -47.31 -20.82 31.57
N GLY A 151 -47.36 -21.15 30.28
CA GLY A 151 -48.55 -20.95 29.44
C GLY A 151 -48.72 -19.56 28.81
N ALA A 152 -48.11 -19.35 27.64
CA ALA A 152 -48.60 -18.35 26.70
C ALA A 152 -48.23 -18.72 25.25
N LYS A 153 -49.16 -19.36 24.52
CA LYS A 153 -49.08 -19.53 23.05
C LYS A 153 -49.42 -18.24 22.27
N GLY A 154 -49.81 -17.15 22.96
CA GLY A 154 -50.19 -15.86 22.37
C GLY A 154 -49.06 -14.88 22.00
N PRO A 155 -48.00 -14.67 22.81
CA PRO A 155 -46.98 -13.64 22.53
C PRO A 155 -45.98 -14.02 21.43
N LYS A 156 -45.78 -15.32 21.15
CA LYS A 156 -44.83 -15.78 20.12
C LYS A 156 -45.26 -15.47 18.69
N GLU A 157 -46.56 -15.47 18.40
CA GLU A 157 -47.08 -15.17 17.06
C GLU A 157 -47.03 -13.67 16.75
N GLU A 158 -47.35 -12.83 17.74
CA GLU A 158 -47.27 -11.37 17.61
C GLU A 158 -45.81 -10.89 17.48
N GLN A 159 -44.89 -11.50 18.24
CA GLN A 159 -43.45 -11.22 18.15
C GLN A 159 -42.87 -11.69 16.81
N LYS A 160 -43.34 -12.82 16.28
CA LYS A 160 -42.99 -13.31 14.94
C LYS A 160 -43.54 -12.39 13.83
N ALA A 161 -44.75 -11.87 13.98
CA ALA A 161 -45.36 -10.91 13.05
C ALA A 161 -44.60 -9.57 13.05
N LYS A 162 -44.28 -9.03 14.23
CA LYS A 162 -43.45 -7.81 14.38
C LYS A 162 -42.06 -8.00 13.76
N ARG A 163 -41.43 -9.16 13.97
CA ARG A 163 -40.16 -9.52 13.33
C ARG A 163 -40.25 -9.59 11.81
N GLN A 164 -41.32 -10.19 11.27
CA GLN A 164 -41.53 -10.26 9.82
C GLN A 164 -41.78 -8.88 9.21
N GLN A 165 -42.50 -8.01 9.92
CA GLN A 165 -42.74 -6.63 9.50
C GLN A 165 -41.43 -5.83 9.46
N LEU A 166 -40.63 -5.87 10.53
CA LEU A 166 -39.32 -5.22 10.57
C LEU A 166 -38.36 -5.74 9.49
N MET A 167 -38.38 -7.04 9.19
CA MET A 167 -37.59 -7.60 8.10
C MET A 167 -38.05 -7.11 6.73
N ARG A 168 -39.36 -6.89 6.52
CA ARG A 168 -39.87 -6.28 5.28
C ARG A 168 -39.45 -4.82 5.16
N GLU A 169 -39.55 -4.05 6.24
CA GLU A 169 -39.16 -2.64 6.27
C GLU A 169 -37.65 -2.45 6.05
N ARG A 170 -36.82 -3.36 6.58
CA ARG A 170 -35.35 -3.30 6.49
C ARG A 170 -34.77 -4.02 5.27
N LYS A 171 -35.58 -4.77 4.52
CA LYS A 171 -35.17 -5.44 3.26
C LYS A 171 -34.42 -4.54 2.27
N PRO A 172 -34.87 -3.29 1.96
CA PRO A 172 -34.15 -2.43 1.02
C PRO A 172 -32.74 -2.07 1.48
N LEU A 173 -32.48 -1.99 2.80
CA LEU A 173 -31.14 -1.75 3.33
C LEU A 173 -30.20 -2.93 3.06
N LEU A 174 -30.73 -4.15 3.11
CA LEU A 174 -29.98 -5.36 2.80
C LEU A 174 -29.63 -5.42 1.30
N GLU A 175 -30.60 -5.09 0.45
CA GLU A 175 -30.42 -5.02 -1.01
C GLU A 175 -29.40 -3.94 -1.41
N ALA A 176 -29.44 -2.77 -0.76
CA ALA A 176 -28.44 -1.72 -0.95
C ALA A 176 -27.04 -2.17 -0.51
N CYS A 177 -26.92 -2.90 0.60
CA CYS A 177 -25.64 -3.47 1.04
C CYS A 177 -25.09 -4.53 0.07
N ASP A 178 -25.96 -5.34 -0.55
CA ASP A 178 -25.55 -6.36 -1.51
C ASP A 178 -25.18 -5.76 -2.86
N SER A 179 -25.88 -4.70 -3.29
CA SER A 179 -25.54 -3.89 -4.48
C SER A 179 -24.17 -3.24 -4.32
N LEU A 180 -23.91 -2.57 -3.19
CA LEU A 180 -22.61 -1.96 -2.88
C LEU A 180 -21.46 -2.99 -2.92
N ARG A 181 -21.70 -4.22 -2.48
CA ARG A 181 -20.70 -5.29 -2.57
C ARG A 181 -20.42 -5.67 -4.03
N GLY A 182 -21.44 -5.70 -4.88
CA GLY A 182 -21.31 -5.97 -6.31
C GLY A 182 -20.53 -4.86 -7.03
N ASP A 183 -20.87 -3.61 -6.74
CA ASP A 183 -20.20 -2.44 -7.33
C ASP A 183 -18.71 -2.41 -6.98
N LEU A 184 -18.37 -2.70 -5.71
CA LEU A 184 -16.97 -2.79 -5.28
C LEU A 184 -16.22 -3.97 -5.91
N ALA A 185 -16.89 -5.09 -6.16
CA ALA A 185 -16.28 -6.23 -6.84
C ALA A 185 -15.92 -5.90 -8.31
N ALA A 186 -16.70 -5.06 -8.99
CA ALA A 186 -16.37 -4.56 -10.33
C ALA A 186 -15.07 -3.74 -10.36
N PHE A 187 -14.69 -3.13 -9.23
CA PHE A 187 -13.40 -2.45 -9.04
C PHE A 187 -12.31 -3.36 -8.46
N GLY A 188 -12.53 -4.68 -8.39
CA GLY A 188 -11.57 -5.65 -7.86
C GLY A 188 -11.55 -5.75 -6.32
N ILE A 189 -12.40 -5.00 -5.61
CA ILE A 189 -12.45 -4.98 -4.15
C ILE A 189 -13.44 -6.04 -3.65
N HIS A 190 -12.91 -7.12 -3.08
CA HIS A 190 -13.70 -8.26 -2.62
C HIS A 190 -13.92 -8.22 -1.10
N ILE A 191 -15.15 -7.94 -0.67
CA ILE A 191 -15.50 -7.95 0.76
C ILE A 191 -15.83 -9.38 1.21
N LYS A 192 -14.99 -9.95 2.08
CA LYS A 192 -15.28 -11.20 2.81
C LYS A 192 -16.05 -10.88 4.08
N GLN A 193 -17.23 -11.47 4.27
CA GLN A 193 -17.91 -11.46 5.57
C GLN A 193 -17.39 -12.60 6.42
N VAL A 194 -16.55 -12.28 7.39
CA VAL A 194 -16.22 -13.20 8.48
C VAL A 194 -17.13 -12.83 9.65
N HIS A 195 -17.81 -13.79 10.25
CA HIS A 195 -18.71 -13.55 11.40
C HIS A 195 -17.95 -13.10 12.68
N SER A 196 -16.65 -12.83 12.57
CA SER A 196 -15.80 -12.23 13.58
C SER A 196 -14.50 -11.79 12.89
N GLN A 197 -14.18 -10.50 13.01
CA GLN A 197 -12.94 -9.84 12.56
C GLN A 197 -12.73 -9.69 11.03
N LEU A 198 -12.72 -8.43 10.57
CA LEU A 198 -12.36 -8.05 9.21
C LEU A 198 -10.86 -8.30 8.97
N PHE A 199 -10.54 -9.07 7.93
CA PHE A 199 -9.27 -8.96 7.20
C PHE A 199 -9.58 -8.52 5.77
N LEU A 200 -9.02 -7.39 5.35
CA LEU A 200 -8.94 -7.05 3.92
C LEU A 200 -7.84 -7.92 3.30
N SER A 201 -8.20 -8.65 2.24
CA SER A 201 -7.26 -9.40 1.42
C SER A 201 -7.18 -8.71 0.08
N HIS A 202 -6.11 -7.96 -0.14
CA HIS A 202 -5.72 -7.53 -1.49
C HIS A 202 -5.05 -8.72 -2.19
N LYS A 203 -5.48 -9.02 -3.41
CA LYS A 203 -4.75 -9.88 -4.35
C LYS A 203 -4.02 -9.00 -5.35
#